data_AF-A0A644UBT6-F1
#
_entry.id   AF-A0A644UBT6-F1
#
_cell.length_a   1.000
_cell.length_b   1.000
_cell.length_c   1.000
_cell.angle_alpha   90.00
_cell.angle_beta   90.00
_cell.angle_gamma   90.00
#
_symmetry.space_group_name_H-M   'P 1'
#
loop_
_entity.id
_entity.type
_entity.pdbx_description
1 polymer ?
#
loop_
_entity_poly.entity_id
_entity_poly.type
_entity_poly.pdbx_seq_one_letter_code
_entity_poly.pdbx_strand_id
1 'polypeptide(L)'
;MKKVEFPLFGENEYMFLNIGRLIDIERMTGKPAGDIIKNQSLDLGMLTIILSVALRHHKMRTPQWYAEKMQELVEEGIELETDIQIPVVKCIAGSGILGKAVYYKLFPEEMTDSASEELTAERKNARKGR
;
A
#
# COMPACT_ATOMS: atom_id res chain seq x y z
N MET A 1 -0.90 -11.62 -5.10
CA MET A 1 -0.71 -10.42 -4.25
C MET A 1 0.73 -10.00 -4.33
N LYS A 2 0.99 -8.72 -4.61
CA LYS A 2 2.34 -8.21 -4.76
C LYS A 2 3.02 -8.08 -3.40
N LYS A 3 4.28 -8.53 -3.34
CA LYS A 3 5.21 -8.21 -2.24
C LYS A 3 5.96 -6.95 -2.64
N VAL A 4 6.01 -5.97 -1.74
CA VAL A 4 6.76 -4.72 -1.91
C VAL A 4 7.91 -4.74 -0.93
N GLU A 5 9.15 -4.73 -1.42
CA GLU A 5 10.33 -4.70 -0.55
C GLU A 5 10.32 -3.46 0.34
N PHE A 6 10.70 -3.63 1.61
CA PHE A 6 10.66 -2.59 2.62
C PHE A 6 11.74 -2.82 3.70
N PRO A 7 13.04 -2.70 3.35
CA PRO A 7 14.14 -3.05 4.25
C PRO A 7 14.49 -1.96 5.29
N LEU A 8 13.54 -1.07 5.64
CA LEU A 8 13.80 0.04 6.59
C LEU A 8 13.64 -0.36 8.07
N PHE A 9 12.86 -1.39 8.37
CA PHE A 9 12.60 -1.84 9.76
C PHE A 9 13.29 -3.16 10.12
N GLY A 10 13.99 -3.74 9.15
CA GLY A 10 14.75 -4.97 9.25
C GLY A 10 15.26 -5.42 7.88
N GLU A 11 16.36 -6.17 7.86
CA GLU A 11 16.90 -6.72 6.63
C GLU A 11 15.90 -7.64 5.94
N ASN A 12 15.76 -7.51 4.62
CA ASN A 12 14.88 -8.32 3.78
C ASN A 12 13.38 -8.29 4.18
N GLU A 13 12.94 -7.29 4.95
CA GLU A 13 11.52 -7.11 5.23
C GLU A 13 10.77 -6.67 3.96
N TYR A 14 9.54 -7.17 3.79
CA TYR A 14 8.64 -6.80 2.71
C TYR A 14 7.21 -6.65 3.20
N MET A 15 6.44 -5.80 2.53
CA MET A 15 5.04 -5.57 2.81
C MET A 15 4.14 -6.36 1.85
N PHE A 16 3.00 -6.83 2.35
CA PHE A 16 1.88 -7.27 1.51
C PHE A 16 0.55 -7.13 2.24
N LEU A 17 -0.54 -7.00 1.49
CA LEU A 17 -1.89 -6.92 2.03
C LEU A 17 -2.83 -7.89 1.29
N ASN A 18 -3.41 -8.84 2.04
CA ASN A 18 -4.57 -9.62 1.62
C ASN A 18 -5.86 -9.02 2.16
N ILE A 19 -7.00 -9.56 1.72
CA ILE A 19 -8.32 -9.19 2.22
C ILE A 19 -8.38 -9.23 3.75
N GLY A 20 -7.85 -10.28 4.40
CA GLY A 20 -7.85 -10.35 5.87
C GLY A 20 -7.10 -9.19 6.54
N ARG A 21 -5.95 -8.80 5.99
CA ARG A 21 -5.18 -7.65 6.48
C ARG A 21 -5.86 -6.31 6.17
N LEU A 22 -6.53 -6.18 5.04
CA LEU A 22 -7.32 -5.00 4.73
C LEU A 22 -8.48 -4.86 5.74
N ILE A 23 -9.19 -5.96 6.05
CA ILE A 23 -10.23 -5.97 7.10
C ILE A 23 -9.66 -5.56 8.45
N ASP A 24 -8.45 -6.02 8.81
CA ASP A 24 -7.80 -5.62 10.05
C ASP A 24 -7.51 -4.10 10.07
N ILE A 25 -7.02 -3.54 8.96
CA ILE A 25 -6.82 -2.09 8.82
C ILE A 25 -8.14 -1.34 8.95
N GLU A 26 -9.21 -1.78 8.29
CA GLU A 26 -10.54 -1.16 8.39
C GLU A 26 -11.06 -1.16 9.83
N ARG A 27 -10.91 -2.29 10.53
CA ARG A 27 -11.31 -2.42 11.93
C ARG A 27 -10.53 -1.47 12.84
N MET A 28 -9.22 -1.37 12.64
CA MET A 28 -8.34 -0.53 13.47
C MET A 28 -8.53 0.96 13.22
N THR A 29 -8.97 1.34 12.02
CA THR A 29 -9.04 2.74 11.59
C THR A 29 -10.46 3.30 11.57
N GLY A 30 -11.47 2.43 11.54
CA GLY A 30 -12.87 2.80 11.34
C GLY A 30 -13.16 3.34 9.93
N LYS A 31 -12.23 3.20 8.98
CA LYS A 31 -12.34 3.71 7.61
C LYS A 31 -12.26 2.55 6.60
N PRO A 32 -13.04 2.57 5.51
CA PRO A 32 -12.90 1.59 4.43
C PRO A 32 -11.50 1.66 3.79
N ALA A 33 -10.93 0.51 3.43
CA ALA A 33 -9.58 0.44 2.86
C ALA A 33 -9.48 1.17 1.51
N GLY A 34 -10.58 1.22 0.75
CA GLY A 34 -10.67 1.96 -0.51
C GLY A 34 -10.58 3.48 -0.36
N ASP A 35 -10.96 4.03 0.80
CA ASP A 35 -10.98 5.47 1.04
C ASP A 35 -9.60 6.02 1.41
N ILE A 36 -8.76 5.17 2.03
CA ILE A 36 -7.41 5.51 2.48
C ILE A 36 -6.56 6.09 1.33
N ILE A 37 -6.63 5.49 0.13
CA ILE A 37 -5.89 5.97 -1.04
C ILE A 37 -6.67 6.99 -1.86
N LYS A 38 -7.98 6.79 -2.07
CA LYS A 38 -8.78 7.68 -2.94
C LYS A 38 -8.75 9.13 -2.47
N ASN A 39 -8.69 9.34 -1.16
CA ASN A 39 -8.68 10.68 -0.57
C ASN A 39 -7.28 11.21 -0.28
N GLN A 40 -6.21 10.47 -0.66
CA GLN A 40 -4.82 10.77 -0.30
C GLN A 40 -4.61 11.02 1.21
N SER A 41 -5.52 10.52 2.05
CA SER A 41 -5.54 10.79 3.49
C SER A 41 -4.75 9.73 4.24
N LEU A 42 -3.49 9.56 3.87
CA LEU A 42 -2.58 8.66 4.57
C LEU A 42 -1.85 9.45 5.65
N ASP A 43 -2.58 9.80 6.70
CA ASP A 43 -2.00 10.46 7.88
C ASP A 43 -1.01 9.52 8.60
N LEU A 44 -0.15 10.09 9.45
CA LEU A 44 0.89 9.32 10.15
C LEU A 44 0.32 8.23 11.06
N GLY A 45 -0.87 8.45 11.65
CA GLY A 45 -1.55 7.44 12.46
C GLY A 45 -1.96 6.23 11.62
N MET A 46 -2.60 6.49 10.48
CA MET A 46 -2.95 5.48 9.48
C MET A 46 -1.72 4.72 8.99
N LEU A 47 -0.62 5.44 8.70
CA LEU A 47 0.64 4.85 8.25
C LEU A 47 1.17 3.81 9.24
N THR A 48 1.23 4.15 10.53
CA THR A 48 1.70 3.21 11.57
C THR A 48 0.83 1.96 11.69
N ILE A 49 -0.50 2.12 11.56
CA ILE A 49 -1.44 0.99 11.57
C ILE A 49 -1.17 0.07 10.38
N ILE A 50 -1.09 0.62 9.17
CA ILE A 50 -0.86 -0.16 7.96
C ILE A 50 0.47 -0.92 8.04
N LEU A 51 1.54 -0.25 8.47
CA LEU A 51 2.86 -0.88 8.66
C LEU A 51 2.77 -2.03 9.66
N SER A 52 2.08 -1.83 10.80
CA SER A 52 1.88 -2.87 11.81
C SER A 52 1.17 -4.11 11.26
N VAL A 53 0.24 -3.94 10.34
CA VAL A 53 -0.50 -5.06 9.74
C VAL A 53 0.28 -5.69 8.59
N ALA A 54 0.89 -4.89 7.71
CA ALA A 54 1.58 -5.36 6.51
C ALA A 54 2.87 -6.15 6.85
N LEU A 55 3.55 -5.78 7.93
CA LEU A 55 4.82 -6.39 8.35
C LEU A 55 4.69 -7.42 9.47
N ARG A 56 3.49 -7.66 10.01
CA ARG A 56 3.28 -8.55 11.17
C ARG A 56 3.80 -9.99 11.01
N HIS A 57 3.98 -10.42 9.76
CA HIS A 57 4.52 -11.74 9.44
C HIS A 57 6.04 -11.84 9.61
N HIS A 58 6.75 -10.71 9.60
CA HIS A 58 8.16 -10.66 10.00
C HIS A 58 8.26 -10.60 11.52
N LYS A 59 7.64 -9.57 12.14
CA LYS A 59 7.57 -9.40 13.59
C LYS A 59 6.29 -8.66 13.98
N MET A 60 5.70 -9.04 15.11
CA MET A 60 4.58 -8.29 15.69
C MET A 60 5.12 -7.07 16.43
N ARG A 61 4.85 -5.88 15.89
CA ARG A 61 5.26 -4.58 16.44
C ARG A 61 4.03 -3.68 16.55
N THR A 62 3.96 -2.85 17.57
CA THR A 62 2.81 -1.94 17.79
C THR A 62 2.88 -0.73 16.86
N PRO A 63 1.76 -0.04 16.57
CA PRO A 63 1.78 1.22 15.83
C PRO A 63 2.73 2.27 16.46
N GLN A 64 2.79 2.32 17.80
CA GLN A 64 3.70 3.21 18.54
C GLN A 64 5.18 2.93 18.23
N TRP A 65 5.57 1.65 18.14
CA TRP A 65 6.93 1.29 17.75
C TRP A 65 7.28 1.80 16.35
N TYR A 66 6.33 1.74 15.39
CA TYR A 66 6.57 2.29 14.06
C TYR A 66 6.67 3.82 14.07
N ALA A 67 5.91 4.51 14.93
CA ALA A 67 6.03 5.96 15.08
C ALA A 67 7.43 6.35 15.56
N GLU A 68 7.93 5.67 16.60
CA GLU A 68 9.27 5.87 17.14
C GLU A 68 10.35 5.55 16.10
N LYS A 69 10.22 4.41 15.42
CA LYS A 69 11.20 4.01 14.39
C LYS A 69 11.20 4.95 13.20
N MET A 70 10.05 5.47 12.78
CA MET A 70 9.99 6.49 11.71
C MET A 70 10.63 7.80 12.15
N GLN A 71 10.50 8.20 13.43
CA GLN A 71 11.19 9.38 13.96
C GLN A 71 12.72 9.21 13.88
N GLU A 72 13.25 8.06 14.31
CA GLU A 72 14.68 7.74 14.18
C GLU A 72 15.15 7.80 12.72
N LEU A 73 14.41 7.18 11.80
CA LEU A 73 14.77 7.17 10.37
C LEU A 73 14.78 8.58 9.77
N VAL A 74 13.83 9.44 10.15
CA VAL A 74 13.80 10.85 9.69
C VAL A 74 15.02 11.61 10.21
N GLU A 75 15.42 11.39 11.46
CA GLU A 75 16.65 11.97 12.02
C GLU A 75 17.92 11.47 11.31
N GLU A 76 17.89 10.24 10.79
CA GLU A 76 18.93 9.65 9.95
C GLU A 76 18.89 10.13 8.47
N GLY A 77 17.90 10.94 8.10
CA GLY A 77 17.77 11.55 6.77
C GLY A 77 16.88 10.80 5.79
N ILE A 78 16.11 9.80 6.24
CA ILE A 78 15.10 9.12 5.42
C ILE A 78 13.93 10.06 5.13
N GLU A 79 13.49 10.07 3.88
CA GLU A 79 12.37 10.89 3.44
C GLU A 79 11.04 10.15 3.62
N LEU A 80 10.16 10.66 4.48
CA LEU A 80 8.87 10.00 4.79
C LEU A 80 8.02 9.74 3.55
N GLU A 81 7.97 10.69 2.60
CA GLU A 81 7.12 10.56 1.42
C GLU A 81 7.64 9.47 0.48
N THR A 82 8.89 9.58 0.06
CA THR A 82 9.51 8.74 -0.98
C THR A 82 9.86 7.36 -0.46
N ASP A 83 10.43 7.25 0.74
CA ASP A 83 10.97 6.01 1.28
C ASP A 83 9.96 5.20 2.09
N ILE A 84 8.89 5.82 2.60
CA ILE A 84 7.89 5.15 3.47
C ILE A 84 6.48 5.19 2.87
N GLN A 85 5.92 6.38 2.64
CA GLN A 85 4.53 6.51 2.21
C GLN A 85 4.30 5.92 0.82
N ILE A 86 5.16 6.21 -0.16
CA ILE A 86 5.01 5.66 -1.52
C ILE A 86 5.06 4.11 -1.51
N PRO A 87 6.01 3.43 -0.85
CA PRO A 87 5.98 1.98 -0.72
C PRO A 87 4.71 1.44 -0.05
N VAL A 88 4.17 2.13 0.96
CA VAL A 88 2.89 1.74 1.60
C VAL A 88 1.73 1.87 0.62
N VAL A 89 1.67 2.96 -0.16
CA VAL A 89 0.67 3.15 -1.22
C VAL A 89 0.77 2.04 -2.27
N LYS A 90 2.01 1.71 -2.71
CA LYS A 90 2.27 0.57 -3.60
C LYS A 90 1.79 -0.75 -3.01
N CYS A 91 1.98 -0.97 -1.71
CA CYS A 91 1.53 -2.18 -1.04
C CYS A 91 0.00 -2.32 -1.05
N ILE A 92 -0.73 -1.23 -0.77
CA ILE A 92 -2.19 -1.23 -0.82
C ILE A 92 -2.66 -1.47 -2.26
N ALA A 93 -2.09 -0.80 -3.26
CA ALA A 93 -2.41 -1.06 -4.66
C ALA A 93 -2.11 -2.52 -5.05
N GLY A 94 -1.01 -3.08 -4.55
CA GLY A 94 -0.58 -4.46 -4.73
C GLY A 94 -1.53 -5.53 -4.17
N SER A 95 -2.50 -5.14 -3.33
CA SER A 95 -3.60 -6.00 -2.89
C SER A 95 -4.66 -6.23 -3.98
N GLY A 96 -4.74 -5.33 -4.96
CA GLY A 96 -5.75 -5.34 -6.03
C GLY A 96 -7.06 -4.62 -5.69
N ILE A 97 -7.27 -4.15 -4.45
CA ILE A 97 -8.53 -3.53 -4.00
C ILE A 97 -8.90 -2.25 -4.77
N LEU A 98 -7.92 -1.58 -5.37
CA LEU A 98 -8.09 -0.34 -6.14
C LEU A 98 -8.28 -0.58 -7.65
N GLY A 99 -8.28 -1.84 -8.08
CA GLY A 99 -8.43 -2.23 -9.48
C GLY A 99 -7.14 -2.15 -10.31
N LYS A 100 -7.19 -2.81 -11.48
CA LYS A 100 -6.04 -2.99 -12.38
C LYS A 100 -5.42 -1.67 -12.85
N ALA A 101 -6.25 -0.64 -13.08
CA ALA A 101 -5.77 0.65 -13.57
C ALA A 101 -4.80 1.33 -12.59
N VAL A 102 -5.09 1.27 -11.28
CA VAL A 102 -4.23 1.84 -10.24
C VAL A 102 -3.00 0.96 -10.03
N TYR A 103 -3.19 -0.36 -10.03
CA TYR A 103 -2.09 -1.33 -9.92
C TYR A 103 -0.98 -1.04 -10.95
N TYR A 104 -1.32 -1.06 -12.25
CA TYR A 104 -0.30 -0.87 -13.29
C TYR A 104 0.23 0.57 -13.41
N LYS A 105 -0.47 1.56 -12.86
CA LYS A 105 0.09 2.92 -12.74
C LYS A 105 1.28 2.94 -11.77
N LEU A 106 1.24 2.10 -10.73
CA LEU A 106 2.25 2.05 -9.67
C LEU A 106 3.31 0.96 -9.88
N PHE A 107 3.02 -0.03 -10.73
CA PHE A 107 3.92 -1.09 -11.19
C PHE A 107 3.93 -1.15 -12.74
N PRO A 108 4.36 -0.08 -13.43
CA PRO A 108 4.36 -0.02 -14.90
C PRO A 108 5.24 -1.10 -15.54
N GLU A 109 6.30 -1.52 -14.85
CA GLU A 109 7.21 -2.60 -15.28
C GLU A 109 6.52 -3.97 -15.40
N GLU A 110 5.38 -4.16 -14.74
CA GLU A 110 4.60 -5.39 -14.83
C GLU A 110 3.50 -5.34 -15.89
N MET A 111 3.37 -4.22 -16.60
CA MET A 111 2.38 -4.11 -17.68
C MET A 111 2.80 -4.97 -18.87
N THR A 112 1.99 -5.98 -19.18
CA THR A 112 2.10 -6.76 -20.42
C THR A 112 1.19 -6.20 -21.51
N ASP A 113 1.46 -6.53 -22.77
CA ASP A 113 0.61 -6.13 -23.89
C ASP A 113 -0.84 -6.58 -23.70
N SER A 114 -1.04 -7.83 -23.25
CA SER A 114 -2.36 -8.38 -22.92
C SER A 114 -3.06 -7.57 -21.81
N ALA A 115 -2.36 -7.24 -20.72
CA ALA A 115 -2.92 -6.44 -19.64
C ALA A 115 -3.30 -5.01 -20.09
N SER A 116 -2.53 -4.43 -21.01
CA SER A 116 -2.80 -3.12 -21.60
C SER A 116 -4.05 -3.14 -22.48
N GLU A 117 -4.22 -4.19 -23.29
CA GLU A 117 -5.40 -4.41 -24.12
C GLU A 117 -6.66 -4.58 -23.27
N GLU A 118 -6.60 -5.43 -22.23
CA GLU A 118 -7.70 -5.61 -21.27
C GLU A 118 -8.11 -4.29 -20.62
N LEU A 119 -7.14 -3.52 -20.13
CA LEU A 119 -7.40 -2.24 -19.47
C LEU A 119 -8.06 -1.23 -20.43
N THR A 120 -7.67 -1.26 -21.70
CA THR A 120 -8.25 -0.41 -22.75
C THR A 120 -9.67 -0.84 -23.08
N ALA A 121 -9.94 -2.15 -23.16
CA ALA A 121 -11.28 -2.71 -23.38
C ALA A 121 -12.23 -2.39 -22.20
N GLU A 122 -11.78 -2.60 -20.96
CA GLU A 122 -12.51 -2.24 -19.73
C GLU A 122 -12.91 -0.75 -19.73
N ARG A 123 -11.98 0.14 -20.09
CA ARG A 123 -12.24 1.59 -20.19
C ARG A 123 -13.25 1.94 -21.29
N LYS A 124 -13.19 1.28 -22.46
CA LYS A 124 -14.15 1.50 -23.56
C LYS A 124 -15.55 1.03 -23.17
N ASN A 125 -15.67 -0.10 -22.49
CA ASN A 125 -16.95 -0.64 -22.04
C ASN A 125 -17.58 0.23 -20.94
N ALA A 126 -16.79 0.71 -19.98
CA ALA A 126 -17.25 1.61 -18.92
C ALA A 126 -17.78 2.96 -19.45
N ARG A 127 -17.29 3.42 -20.61
CA ARG A 127 -17.77 4.64 -21.29
C ARG A 127 -19.01 4.44 -22.15
N LYS A 128 -19.29 3.22 -22.60
CA LYS A 128 -20.49 2.91 -23.42
C LYS A 128 -21.75 2.63 -22.59
N GLY A 129 -21.59 2.32 -21.30
CA GLY A 129 -22.69 2.06 -20.37
C GLY A 129 -23.14 3.26 -19.53
N ARG A 130 -22.73 4.48 -19.89
CA ARG A 130 -23.16 5.74 -19.26
C ARG A 130 -23.96 6.59 -20.24
#